data_AF-A0A077NWQ6-F1
#
_entry.id   AF-A0A077NWQ6-F1
#
_cell.length_a   1.000
_cell.length_b   1.000
_cell.length_c   1.000
_cell.angle_alpha   90.00
_cell.angle_beta   90.00
_cell.angle_gamma   90.00
#
_symmetry.space_group_name_H-M   'P 1'
#
loop_
_entity.id
_entity.type
_entity.pdbx_description
1 polymer ?
#
loop_
_entity_poly.entity_id
_entity_poly.type
_entity_poly.pdbx_seq_one_letter_code
_entity_poly.pdbx_strand_id
1 'polypeptide(L)'
;MKHLTSLERSILQLKIMSRLQDVFSEFENDIQITPEYILETLVKFMQEVTGDNKVELPYAYVSLEKYSRNTEIPLDTCRTMVADGRIITRPKKRAKDRIEVNMIAMLKDAVVNS
;
A
#
# COMPACT_ATOMS: atom_id res chain seq x y z
N MET A 1 -18.57 -15.53 -38.34
CA MET A 1 -18.08 -14.24 -37.78
C MET A 1 -17.14 -13.60 -38.79
N LYS A 2 -17.29 -12.31 -39.10
CA LYS A 2 -16.35 -11.60 -39.99
C LYS A 2 -14.97 -11.54 -39.32
N HIS A 3 -13.94 -11.96 -40.04
CA HIS A 3 -12.56 -11.89 -39.55
C HIS A 3 -12.02 -10.49 -39.82
N LEU A 4 -11.62 -9.78 -38.76
CA LEU A 4 -11.03 -8.45 -38.89
C LEU A 4 -9.61 -8.56 -39.44
N THR A 5 -9.26 -7.65 -40.35
CA THR A 5 -7.90 -7.42 -40.82
C THR A 5 -7.03 -6.85 -39.69
N SER A 6 -5.71 -6.90 -39.85
CA SER A 6 -4.78 -6.30 -38.87
C SER A 6 -5.01 -4.81 -38.67
N LEU A 7 -5.32 -4.07 -39.74
CA LEU A 7 -5.64 -2.64 -39.67
C LEU A 7 -6.95 -2.38 -38.91
N GLU A 8 -8.01 -3.13 -39.22
CA GLU A 8 -9.29 -2.98 -38.52
C GLU A 8 -9.17 -3.33 -37.02
N ARG A 9 -8.33 -4.31 -36.67
CA ARG A 9 -8.01 -4.62 -35.27
C ARG A 9 -7.29 -3.47 -34.58
N SER A 10 -6.26 -2.88 -35.19
CA SER A 10 -5.54 -1.75 -34.59
C SER A 10 -6.45 -0.54 -34.41
N ILE A 11 -7.32 -0.24 -35.39
CA ILE A 11 -8.31 0.84 -35.28
C ILE A 11 -9.29 0.57 -34.14
N LEU A 12 -9.76 -0.68 -34.02
CA LEU A 12 -10.66 -1.08 -32.94
C LEU A 12 -9.97 -0.96 -31.57
N GLN A 13 -8.73 -1.39 -31.44
CA GLN A 13 -7.93 -1.25 -30.21
C GLN A 13 -7.77 0.21 -29.81
N LEU A 14 -7.41 1.10 -30.75
CA LEU A 14 -7.28 2.53 -30.48
C LEU A 14 -8.60 3.15 -30.03
N LYS A 15 -9.72 2.77 -30.65
CA LYS A 15 -11.07 3.22 -30.24
C LYS A 15 -11.44 2.73 -28.83
N ILE A 16 -11.07 1.50 -28.49
CA ILE A 16 -11.28 0.96 -27.14
C ILE A 16 -10.42 1.72 -26.12
N MET A 17 -9.14 1.95 -26.42
CA MET A 17 -8.24 2.70 -25.53
C MET A 17 -8.71 4.13 -25.30
N SER A 18 -9.13 4.84 -26.35
CA SER A 18 -9.69 6.18 -26.23
C SER A 18 -10.92 6.21 -25.31
N ARG A 19 -11.83 5.25 -25.47
CA ARG A 19 -13.02 5.16 -24.61
C ARG A 19 -12.68 4.83 -23.16
N LEU A 20 -11.72 3.94 -22.93
CA LEU A 20 -11.26 3.66 -21.58
C LEU A 20 -10.66 4.92 -20.95
N GLN A 21 -9.86 5.69 -21.71
CA GLN A 21 -9.30 6.93 -21.23
C GLN A 21 -10.38 7.95 -20.87
N ASP A 22 -11.41 8.12 -21.70
CA ASP A 22 -12.56 9.01 -21.42
C ASP A 22 -13.31 8.59 -20.15
N VAL A 23 -13.51 7.28 -19.95
CA VAL A 23 -14.16 6.76 -18.75
C VAL A 23 -13.30 7.01 -17.52
N PHE A 24 -11.99 6.77 -17.59
CA PHE A 24 -11.10 6.94 -16.43
C PHE A 24 -10.82 8.41 -16.10
N SER A 25 -10.82 9.31 -17.08
CA SER A 25 -10.60 10.75 -16.85
C SER A 25 -11.78 11.43 -16.15
N GLU A 26 -12.98 10.89 -16.25
CA GLU A 26 -14.12 11.30 -15.41
C GLU A 26 -13.89 10.95 -13.92
N PHE A 27 -13.16 9.87 -13.62
CA PHE A 27 -12.87 9.44 -12.25
C PHE A 27 -11.54 9.99 -11.70
N GLU A 28 -10.64 10.51 -12.54
CA GLU A 28 -9.32 11.03 -12.12
C GLU A 28 -9.44 12.18 -11.11
N ASN A 29 -10.52 12.97 -11.17
CA ASN A 29 -10.73 14.10 -10.27
C ASN A 29 -11.54 13.74 -9.01
N ASP A 30 -12.21 12.58 -8.99
CA ASP A 30 -13.13 12.17 -7.92
C ASP A 30 -12.52 11.16 -6.94
N ILE A 31 -11.43 10.48 -7.33
CA ILE A 31 -10.73 9.53 -6.45
C ILE A 31 -9.63 10.28 -5.69
N GLN A 32 -9.93 10.67 -4.45
CA GLN A 32 -8.89 11.11 -3.53
C GLN A 32 -7.98 9.92 -3.19
N ILE A 33 -6.79 9.87 -3.78
CA ILE A 33 -5.79 8.85 -3.46
C ILE A 33 -5.23 9.15 -2.06
N THR A 34 -5.87 8.56 -1.05
CA THR A 34 -5.40 8.60 0.34
C THR A 34 -4.54 7.37 0.67
N PRO A 35 -3.65 7.43 1.69
CA PRO A 35 -2.93 6.26 2.16
C PRO A 35 -3.85 5.08 2.53
N GLU A 36 -5.04 5.36 3.08
CA GLU A 36 -6.06 4.37 3.40
C GLU A 36 -6.64 3.71 2.14
N TYR A 37 -6.97 4.51 1.12
CA TYR A 37 -7.47 4.00 -0.16
C TYR A 37 -6.45 3.06 -0.81
N ILE A 38 -5.16 3.42 -0.78
CA ILE A 38 -4.07 2.58 -1.29
C ILE A 38 -4.03 1.24 -0.53
N LEU A 39 -4.07 1.27 0.80
CA LEU A 39 -4.00 0.06 1.63
C LEU A 39 -5.21 -0.85 1.42
N GLU A 40 -6.42 -0.30 1.39
CA GLU A 40 -7.64 -1.08 1.12
C GLU A 40 -7.62 -1.70 -0.27
N THR A 41 -7.15 -0.96 -1.27
CA THR A 41 -7.04 -1.44 -2.64
C THR A 41 -6.02 -2.58 -2.73
N LEU A 42 -4.89 -2.48 -2.03
CA LEU A 42 -3.88 -3.54 -1.97
C LEU A 42 -4.39 -4.80 -1.25
N VAL A 43 -5.13 -4.66 -0.15
CA VAL A 43 -5.77 -5.82 0.53
C VAL A 43 -6.71 -6.53 -0.43
N LYS A 44 -7.62 -5.79 -1.06
CA LYS A 44 -8.61 -6.35 -1.99
C LYS A 44 -7.94 -7.06 -3.16
N PHE A 45 -6.91 -6.44 -3.75
CA PHE A 45 -6.13 -7.05 -4.84
C PHE A 45 -5.49 -8.37 -4.40
N MET A 46 -4.85 -8.39 -3.22
CA MET A 46 -4.22 -9.59 -2.70
C MET A 46 -5.23 -10.70 -2.38
N GLN A 47 -6.40 -10.36 -1.85
CA GLN A 47 -7.48 -11.34 -1.61
C GLN A 47 -7.93 -11.99 -2.92
N GLU A 48 -8.11 -11.18 -3.97
CA GLU A 48 -8.52 -11.65 -5.30
C GLU A 48 -7.48 -12.59 -5.92
N VAL A 49 -6.20 -12.20 -5.89
CA VAL A 49 -5.12 -12.98 -6.52
C VAL A 49 -4.81 -14.26 -5.74
N THR A 50 -4.96 -14.26 -4.42
CA THR A 50 -4.63 -15.42 -3.57
C THR A 50 -5.82 -16.34 -3.31
N GLY A 51 -7.06 -15.86 -3.47
CA GLY A 51 -8.27 -16.57 -3.08
C GLY A 51 -8.44 -16.72 -1.56
N ASP A 52 -7.61 -16.06 -0.75
CA ASP A 52 -7.66 -16.09 0.71
C ASP A 52 -8.36 -14.83 1.22
N ASN A 53 -9.47 -14.99 1.95
CA ASN A 53 -10.15 -13.86 2.62
C ASN A 53 -9.35 -13.30 3.80
N LYS A 54 -8.29 -13.99 4.23
CA LYS A 54 -7.45 -13.65 5.36
C LYS A 54 -6.08 -13.12 4.93
N VAL A 55 -6.04 -12.24 3.94
CA VAL A 55 -4.86 -11.42 3.68
C VAL A 55 -4.72 -10.38 4.79
N GLU A 56 -4.03 -10.75 5.86
CA GLU A 56 -3.42 -9.78 6.77
C GLU A 56 -2.25 -9.16 6.02
N LEU A 57 -2.26 -7.85 5.73
CA LEU A 57 -1.08 -7.19 5.19
C LEU A 57 0.06 -7.37 6.21
N PRO A 58 1.07 -8.22 5.95
CA PRO A 58 2.13 -8.51 6.91
C PRO A 58 3.07 -7.31 7.10
N TYR A 59 2.75 -6.19 6.45
CA TYR A 59 3.48 -4.94 6.45
C TYR A 59 2.83 -3.87 7.31
N ALA A 60 1.59 -4.02 7.78
CA ALA A 60 0.99 -3.02 8.67
C ALA A 60 1.78 -2.91 9.99
N TYR A 61 2.21 -4.06 10.49
CA TYR A 61 3.05 -4.18 11.68
C TYR A 61 4.29 -5.01 11.37
N VAL A 62 5.47 -4.43 11.57
CA VAL A 62 6.73 -5.14 11.42
C VAL A 62 7.49 -5.10 12.73
N SER A 63 8.17 -6.18 13.08
CA SER A 63 9.02 -6.16 14.27
C SER A 63 10.12 -5.11 14.18
N LEU A 64 10.51 -4.52 15.30
CA LEU A 64 11.61 -3.54 15.33
C LEU A 64 12.92 -4.07 14.74
N GLU A 65 13.20 -5.37 14.88
CA GLU A 65 14.39 -6.00 14.26
C GLU A 65 14.31 -6.01 12.73
N LYS A 66 13.12 -6.27 12.18
CA LYS A 66 12.88 -6.24 10.73
C LYS A 66 12.92 -4.81 10.20
N TYR A 67 12.36 -3.85 10.95
CA TYR A 67 12.44 -2.43 10.61
C TYR A 67 13.90 -1.97 10.53
N SER A 68 14.69 -2.24 11.58
CA SER A 68 16.13 -1.92 11.63
C SER A 68 16.90 -2.50 10.44
N ARG A 69 16.66 -3.77 10.08
CA ARG A 69 17.29 -4.37 8.88
C ARG A 69 16.86 -3.69 7.57
N ASN A 70 15.60 -3.33 7.44
CA ASN A 70 15.07 -2.76 6.20
C ASN A 70 15.50 -1.31 5.98
N THR A 71 15.69 -0.54 7.06
CA THR A 71 16.08 0.88 6.99
C THR A 71 17.58 1.10 7.15
N GLU A 72 18.34 0.03 7.42
CA GLU A 72 19.77 0.07 7.72
C GLU A 72 20.11 0.93 8.95
N ILE A 73 19.13 1.22 9.80
CA ILE A 73 19.31 1.93 11.06
C ILE A 73 19.69 0.91 12.14
N PRO A 74 20.76 1.12 12.92
CA PRO A 74 21.13 0.23 14.02
C PRO A 74 19.97 0.00 15.00
N LEU A 75 19.81 -1.24 15.48
CA LEU A 75 18.68 -1.62 16.33
C LEU A 75 18.58 -0.76 17.60
N ASP A 76 19.71 -0.41 18.21
CA ASP A 76 19.75 0.43 19.42
C ASP A 76 19.30 1.87 19.14
N THR A 77 19.63 2.40 17.95
CA THR A 77 19.09 3.66 17.47
C THR A 77 17.58 3.56 17.27
N CYS A 78 17.09 2.49 16.65
CA CYS A 78 15.64 2.26 16.53
C CYS A 78 14.94 2.18 17.89
N ARG A 79 15.54 1.53 18.90
CA ARG A 79 15.00 1.49 20.27
C ARG A 79 14.88 2.87 20.89
N THR A 80 15.90 3.70 20.68
CA THR A 80 15.90 5.11 21.12
C THR A 80 14.81 5.89 20.41
N MET A 81 14.67 5.73 19.09
CA MET A 81 13.61 6.36 18.31
C MET A 81 12.20 5.93 18.75
N VAL A 82 12.01 4.69 19.20
CA VAL A 82 10.74 4.25 19.81
C VAL A 82 10.50 4.95 21.14
N ALA A 83 11.51 5.06 22.00
CA ALA A 83 11.39 5.77 23.29
C ALA A 83 11.08 7.26 23.10
N ASP A 84 11.64 7.87 22.06
CA ASP A 84 11.42 9.28 21.70
C ASP A 84 10.10 9.51 20.96
N GLY A 85 9.35 8.45 20.62
CA GLY A 85 8.08 8.54 19.87
C GLY A 85 8.23 8.76 18.35
N ARG A 86 9.46 8.78 17.82
CA ARG A 86 9.76 8.93 16.38
C ARG A 86 9.39 7.69 15.57
N ILE A 87 9.41 6.51 16.18
CA ILE A 87 8.87 5.28 15.58
C ILE A 87 7.54 4.98 16.26
N ILE A 88 6.46 5.07 15.48
CA ILE A 88 5.12 4.76 15.96
C ILE A 88 4.98 3.24 16.07
N THR A 89 4.62 2.77 17.26
CA THR A 89 4.51 1.34 17.57
C THR A 89 3.10 0.96 17.97
N ARG A 90 2.78 -0.33 17.83
CA ARG A 90 1.57 -0.89 18.41
C ARG A 90 1.64 -0.76 19.94
N PRO A 91 0.57 -0.31 20.61
CA PRO A 91 0.51 -0.29 22.07
C PRO A 91 0.79 -1.67 22.66
N LYS A 92 1.75 -1.75 23.58
CA LYS A 92 2.06 -3.00 24.28
C LYS A 92 0.95 -3.34 25.28
N LYS A 93 0.56 -4.62 25.36
CA LYS A 93 -0.35 -5.10 26.39
C LYS A 93 0.40 -5.52 27.65
N ARG A 94 1.67 -5.93 27.50
CA ARG A 94 2.57 -6.35 28.59
C ARG A 94 3.96 -5.76 28.36
N ALA A 95 4.69 -5.51 29.44
CA ALA A 95 6.03 -4.90 29.38
C ALA A 95 7.02 -5.69 28.49
N LYS A 96 6.88 -7.03 28.47
CA LYS A 96 7.74 -7.95 27.69
C LYS A 96 7.25 -8.20 26.26
N ASP A 97 6.17 -7.57 25.83
CA ASP A 97 5.69 -7.74 24.46
C ASP A 97 6.73 -7.23 23.46
N ARG A 98 6.81 -7.94 22.34
CA ARG A 98 7.65 -7.56 21.22
C ARG A 98 7.25 -6.18 20.71
N ILE A 99 8.23 -5.38 20.33
CA ILE A 99 7.98 -4.09 19.70
C ILE A 99 7.60 -4.33 18.23
N GLU A 100 6.39 -3.91 17.88
CA GLU A 100 5.86 -3.94 16.52
C GLU A 100 5.69 -2.50 16.03
N VAL A 101 6.44 -2.13 15.00
CA VAL A 101 6.36 -0.84 14.31
C VAL A 101 5.11 -0.81 13.46
N ASN A 102 4.31 0.24 13.60
CA ASN A 102 3.11 0.46 12.81
C ASN A 102 3.47 1.24 11.54
N MET A 103 3.73 0.53 10.44
CA MET A 103 4.19 1.12 9.18
C MET A 103 3.16 2.05 8.55
N ILE A 104 1.87 1.79 8.79
CA ILE A 104 0.77 2.62 8.28
C ILE A 104 0.80 3.97 9.00
N ALA A 105 0.92 3.96 10.33
CA ALA A 105 1.01 5.20 11.08
C ALA A 105 2.26 6.00 10.73
N MET A 106 3.41 5.31 10.52
CA MET A 106 4.63 5.95 10.02
C MET A 106 4.42 6.65 8.67
N LEU A 107 3.72 6.00 7.73
CA LEU A 107 3.43 6.60 6.42
C LEU A 107 2.48 7.80 6.55
N LYS A 108 1.42 7.69 7.36
CA LYS A 108 0.48 8.79 7.59
C LYS A 108 1.17 10.00 8.21
N ASP A 109 1.99 9.78 9.23
CA ASP A 109 2.75 10.85 9.87
C ASP A 109 3.71 11.53 8.88
N ALA A 110 4.42 10.73 8.07
CA ALA A 110 5.30 11.26 7.03
C ALA A 110 4.54 12.11 6.00
N VAL A 111 3.33 11.71 5.58
CA VAL A 111 2.51 12.49 4.63
C VAL A 111 1.99 13.79 5.24
N VAL A 112 1.67 13.80 6.53
CA VAL A 112 1.18 15.01 7.23
C VAL A 112 2.32 16.00 7.50
N ASN A 113 3.52 15.49 7.79
CA ASN A 113 4.67 16.28 8.19
C ASN A 113 5.73 16.48 7.07
N SER A 114 5.44 16.08 5.82
CA SER A 114 6.32 16.28 4.66
C SER A 114 6.23 17.66 4.03
#